data_AF-A0A817TZN6-F1
#
_entry.id   AF-A0A817TZN6-F1
#
_cell.length_a   1.000
_cell.length_b   1.000
_cell.length_c   1.000
_cell.angle_alpha   90.00
_cell.angle_beta   90.00
_cell.angle_gamma   90.00
#
_symmetry.space_group_name_H-M   'P 1'
#
loop_
_entity.id
_entity.type
_entity.pdbx_description
1 polymer ?
#
loop_
_entity_poly.entity_id
_entity_poly.type
_entity_poly.pdbx_seq_one_letter_code
_entity_poly.pdbx_strand_id
1 'polypeptide(L)'
;MKHPLEHSQAHRGSGTFDETRDVPGSHYATDWWINHFSGIRSENRRASSISFKKKHRDQIQWNGALLPFRRSGLLAEKIANDWLSEQSYRQEERQRLLSLILQTSASIEGLKNRISQDTLQRILILRGLLSSEVLFVTLAKRYRVNCGVNPNPKFNRRMTVPFRAKDVAANNTEFGHPDIAIVLTQPFYYYNGLTNEQMLECFKRLSDGEKHPE
;
A
#
# COMPACT_ATOMS: atom_id res chain seq x y z
N MET A 1 17.54 0.53 16.25
CA MET A 1 16.50 1.58 16.31
C MET A 1 15.18 0.91 15.97
N LYS A 2 14.17 1.02 16.84
CA LYS A 2 12.89 0.29 16.74
C LYS A 2 11.86 1.20 16.06
N HIS A 3 11.15 0.73 15.04
CA HIS A 3 10.17 1.57 14.34
C HIS A 3 8.88 1.73 15.18
N PRO A 4 8.25 2.92 15.22
CA PRO A 4 7.03 3.17 16.00
C PRO A 4 5.81 2.31 15.59
N LEU A 5 5.84 1.74 14.39
CA LEU A 5 4.79 0.85 13.88
C LEU A 5 5.01 -0.62 14.27
N GLU A 6 6.19 -1.00 14.80
CA GLU A 6 6.58 -2.39 15.05
C GLU A 6 6.10 -2.92 16.41
N HIS A 7 5.80 -2.03 17.36
CA HIS A 7 5.19 -2.37 18.66
C HIS A 7 3.99 -1.46 18.93
N SER A 8 2.84 -1.78 18.34
CA SER A 8 1.57 -1.24 18.82
C SER A 8 1.07 -2.13 19.95
N GLN A 9 1.10 -1.65 21.20
CA GLN A 9 0.35 -2.30 22.28
C GLN A 9 -1.15 -2.20 21.98
N ALA A 10 -1.72 -3.28 21.44
CA ALA A 10 -3.13 -3.36 21.19
C ALA A 10 -3.86 -3.65 22.51
N HIS A 11 -4.67 -2.70 22.96
CA HIS A 11 -5.50 -2.86 24.15
C HIS A 11 -6.81 -3.55 23.73
N ARG A 12 -6.97 -4.82 24.09
CA ARG A 12 -8.21 -5.58 23.89
C ARG A 12 -8.72 -6.05 25.26
N GLY A 13 -9.79 -5.44 25.75
CA GLY A 13 -10.32 -5.72 27.09
C GLY A 13 -9.38 -5.24 28.21
N SER A 14 -9.28 -6.00 29.31
CA SER A 14 -8.45 -5.66 30.48
C SER A 14 -6.99 -6.13 30.38
N GLY A 15 -6.54 -6.60 29.22
CA GLY A 15 -5.18 -7.13 29.02
C GLY A 15 -4.38 -6.31 28.01
N THR A 16 -3.10 -6.08 28.32
CA THR A 16 -2.09 -5.57 27.40
C THR A 16 -1.48 -6.74 26.64
N PHE A 17 -1.50 -6.69 25.31
CA PHE A 17 -0.88 -7.70 24.46
C PHE A 17 0.18 -7.05 23.57
N ASP A 18 1.41 -7.58 23.64
CA ASP A 18 2.49 -7.20 22.74
C ASP A 18 2.38 -8.05 21.47
N GLU A 19 1.98 -7.42 20.37
CA GLU A 19 1.93 -8.04 19.05
C GLU A 19 3.18 -7.65 18.25
N THR A 20 4.12 -8.58 18.06
CA THR A 20 5.25 -8.39 17.15
C THR A 20 4.79 -8.71 15.73
N ARG A 21 4.79 -7.71 14.85
CA ARG A 21 4.47 -7.88 13.43
C ARG A 21 5.71 -7.64 12.57
N ASP A 22 6.04 -8.59 11.71
CA ASP A 22 7.02 -8.41 10.65
C ASP A 22 6.41 -7.52 9.55
N VAL A 23 6.25 -6.22 9.82
CA VAL A 23 5.72 -5.26 8.86
C VAL A 23 6.88 -4.60 8.12
N PRO A 24 6.94 -4.71 6.79
CA PRO A 24 7.96 -4.01 6.02
C PRO A 24 7.74 -2.49 6.14
N GLY A 25 8.84 -1.72 6.13
CA GLY A 25 8.79 -0.27 6.33
C GLY A 25 7.85 0.41 5.33
N SER A 26 7.05 1.36 5.80
CA SER A 26 6.04 2.06 4.98
C SER A 26 6.64 2.77 3.76
N HIS A 27 7.91 3.20 3.85
CA HIS A 27 8.64 3.83 2.75
C HIS A 27 8.72 2.94 1.50
N TYR A 28 8.80 1.62 1.65
CA TYR A 28 8.83 0.71 0.51
C TYR A 28 7.48 0.64 -0.22
N ALA A 29 6.35 0.80 0.49
CA ALA A 29 5.03 0.87 -0.14
C ALA A 29 4.90 2.16 -0.96
N THR A 30 5.40 3.27 -0.41
CA THR A 30 5.45 4.57 -1.09
C THR A 30 6.37 4.54 -2.30
N ASP A 31 7.58 4.01 -2.15
CA ASP A 31 8.57 3.87 -3.22
C ASP A 31 8.04 2.98 -4.35
N TRP A 32 7.46 1.82 -4.01
CA TRP A 32 6.81 0.97 -4.99
C TRP A 32 5.69 1.71 -5.74
N TRP A 33 4.83 2.44 -5.03
CA TRP A 33 3.73 3.21 -5.62
C TRP A 33 4.24 4.27 -6.61
N ILE A 34 5.25 5.06 -6.21
CA ILE A 34 5.85 6.09 -7.05
C ILE A 34 6.51 5.46 -8.29
N ASN A 35 7.24 4.36 -8.12
CA ASN A 35 7.94 3.71 -9.22
C ASN A 35 7.00 3.05 -10.22
N HIS A 36 5.91 2.44 -9.75
CA HIS A 36 4.98 1.68 -10.58
C HIS A 36 4.01 2.60 -11.36
N PHE A 37 3.55 3.70 -10.77
CA PHE A 37 2.66 4.64 -11.43
C PHE A 37 3.44 5.80 -12.04
N SER A 38 3.91 5.60 -13.28
CA SER A 38 4.72 6.58 -14.03
C SER A 38 4.11 7.98 -14.13
N GLY A 39 2.79 8.14 -14.05
CA GLY A 39 2.12 9.45 -14.00
C GLY A 39 2.35 10.24 -12.70
N ILE A 40 2.82 9.58 -11.64
CA ILE A 40 3.23 10.22 -10.38
C ILE A 40 4.69 10.66 -10.45
N ARG A 41 5.52 9.97 -11.25
CA ARG A 41 6.89 10.40 -11.51
C ARG A 41 6.87 11.66 -12.37
N SER A 42 7.62 12.68 -11.96
CA SER A 42 7.97 13.81 -12.80
C SER A 42 8.99 13.40 -13.87
N GLU A 43 8.74 12.29 -14.58
CA GLU A 43 9.53 11.88 -15.74
C GLU A 43 8.71 12.11 -17.00
N ASN A 44 9.35 12.74 -17.98
CA ASN A 44 8.79 13.14 -19.27
C ASN A 44 8.47 11.94 -20.19
N ARG A 45 7.92 10.84 -19.64
CA ARG A 45 7.44 9.70 -20.43
C ARG A 45 5.99 9.95 -20.78
N ARG A 46 5.69 10.05 -22.08
CA ARG A 46 4.31 9.96 -22.57
C ARG A 46 3.70 8.70 -21.97
N ALA A 47 2.77 8.85 -21.02
CA ALA A 47 2.08 7.73 -20.41
C ALA A 47 1.49 6.88 -21.53
N SER A 48 2.02 5.67 -21.73
CA SER A 48 1.36 4.72 -22.62
C SER A 48 0.00 4.44 -22.02
N SER A 49 -1.07 4.82 -22.72
CA SER A 49 -2.43 4.62 -22.23
C SER A 49 -2.66 3.12 -22.08
N ILE A 50 -2.65 2.62 -20.85
CA ILE A 50 -2.98 1.22 -20.55
C ILE A 50 -4.51 1.12 -20.60
N SER A 51 -5.05 0.81 -21.77
CA SER A 51 -6.46 0.47 -21.94
C SER A 51 -6.69 -0.97 -21.48
N PHE A 52 -7.49 -1.16 -20.42
CA PHE A 52 -7.97 -2.48 -20.01
C PHE A 52 -9.45 -2.65 -20.42
N LYS A 53 -9.77 -3.74 -21.13
CA LYS A 53 -11.16 -4.14 -21.41
C LYS A 53 -11.58 -5.22 -20.42
N LYS A 54 -12.43 -4.87 -19.46
CA LYS A 54 -13.01 -5.82 -18.50
C LYS A 54 -14.24 -6.48 -19.13
N LYS A 55 -14.25 -7.81 -19.29
CA LYS A 55 -15.46 -8.55 -19.70
C LYS A 55 -16.47 -8.49 -18.54
N HIS A 56 -17.64 -7.92 -18.81
CA HIS A 56 -18.71 -7.71 -17.83
C HIS A 56 -19.44 -9.02 -17.41
N ARG A 57 -19.11 -10.17 -18.03
CA ARG A 57 -19.87 -11.42 -17.86
C ARG A 57 -19.43 -12.30 -16.68
N ASP A 58 -18.30 -12.01 -16.02
CA ASP A 58 -17.79 -12.87 -14.93
C ASP A 58 -18.44 -12.58 -13.57
N GLN A 59 -19.64 -11.98 -13.56
CA GLN A 59 -20.47 -11.85 -12.36
C GLN A 59 -21.59 -12.88 -12.41
N ILE A 60 -21.71 -13.59 -11.28
CA ILE A 60 -22.78 -14.52 -10.88
C ILE A 60 -22.47 -15.98 -11.23
N GLN A 61 -21.87 -16.69 -10.27
CA GLN A 61 -22.44 -17.96 -9.80
C GLN A 61 -22.28 -18.05 -8.27
N TRP A 62 -23.41 -18.06 -7.58
CA TRP A 62 -23.51 -18.34 -6.15
C TRP A 62 -24.03 -19.76 -5.96
N ASN A 63 -23.22 -20.60 -5.31
CA ASN A 63 -23.60 -21.34 -4.10
C ASN A 63 -22.35 -22.06 -3.57
N GLY A 64 -21.79 -21.58 -2.44
CA GLY A 64 -20.57 -22.11 -1.80
C GLY A 64 -19.41 -21.10 -1.59
N ALA A 65 -19.69 -19.80 -1.52
CA ALA A 65 -18.65 -18.76 -1.54
C ALA A 65 -17.82 -18.67 -0.24
N LEU A 66 -16.70 -19.40 -0.19
CA LEU A 66 -15.58 -19.20 0.75
C LEU A 66 -14.33 -18.60 0.08
N LEU A 67 -14.47 -17.96 -1.09
CA LEU A 67 -13.34 -17.30 -1.74
C LEU A 67 -13.58 -15.79 -1.79
N PRO A 68 -12.68 -14.97 -1.20
CA PRO A 68 -12.75 -13.53 -1.34
C PRO A 68 -12.72 -13.17 -2.82
N PHE A 69 -13.46 -12.13 -3.16
CA PHE A 69 -13.64 -11.60 -4.51
C PHE A 69 -12.28 -11.21 -5.12
N ARG A 70 -11.51 -12.16 -5.69
CA ARG A 70 -10.32 -11.90 -6.52
C ARG A 70 -10.77 -11.21 -7.81
N ARG A 71 -11.10 -9.92 -7.73
CA ARG A 71 -11.68 -9.15 -8.85
C ARG A 71 -10.69 -8.92 -10.00
N SER A 72 -9.42 -9.33 -9.87
CA SER A 72 -8.45 -9.28 -10.96
C SER A 72 -7.18 -10.11 -10.71
N GLY A 73 -7.28 -11.44 -10.69
CA GLY A 73 -6.09 -12.31 -10.66
C GLY A 73 -5.08 -11.95 -11.75
N LEU A 74 -5.58 -11.65 -12.96
CA LEU A 74 -4.76 -11.26 -14.12
C LEU A 74 -4.03 -9.91 -13.94
N LEU A 75 -4.62 -8.95 -13.24
CA LEU A 75 -3.95 -7.66 -12.99
C LEU A 75 -2.87 -7.81 -11.92
N ALA A 76 -3.16 -8.56 -10.84
CA ALA A 76 -2.17 -8.88 -9.82
C ALA A 76 -0.98 -9.62 -10.43
N GLU A 77 -1.25 -10.64 -11.24
CA GLU A 77 -0.24 -11.40 -11.96
C GLU A 77 0.55 -10.54 -12.92
N LYS A 78 -0.11 -9.66 -13.69
CA LYS A 78 0.58 -8.73 -14.58
C LYS A 78 1.50 -7.79 -13.81
N ILE A 79 1.00 -7.15 -12.74
CA ILE A 79 1.80 -6.22 -11.92
C ILE A 79 3.02 -6.93 -11.33
N ALA A 80 2.84 -8.14 -10.78
CA ALA A 80 3.92 -8.92 -10.22
C ALA A 80 4.94 -9.34 -11.29
N ASN A 81 4.48 -9.79 -12.45
CA ASN A 81 5.36 -10.14 -13.58
C ASN A 81 6.12 -8.92 -14.12
N ASP A 82 5.46 -7.78 -14.28
CA ASP A 82 6.08 -6.54 -14.75
C ASP A 82 7.22 -6.15 -13.78
N TRP A 83 6.95 -6.14 -12.47
CA TRP A 83 7.98 -5.86 -11.45
C TRP A 83 9.14 -6.88 -11.47
N LEU A 84 8.85 -8.18 -11.58
CA LEU A 84 9.87 -9.22 -11.67
C LEU A 84 10.69 -9.17 -12.97
N SER A 85 10.11 -8.63 -14.05
CA SER A 85 10.77 -8.49 -15.35
C SER A 85 11.85 -7.40 -15.33
N GLU A 86 11.66 -6.37 -14.51
CA GLU A 86 12.65 -5.31 -14.26
C GLU A 86 13.88 -5.84 -13.51
N GLN A 87 13.78 -7.01 -12.88
CA GLN A 87 14.83 -7.63 -12.09
C GLN A 87 15.55 -8.76 -12.86
N SER A 88 16.85 -8.91 -12.61
CA SER A 88 17.73 -9.92 -13.25
C SER A 88 17.61 -11.32 -12.63
N TYR A 89 16.40 -11.88 -12.53
CA TYR A 89 16.17 -13.25 -12.02
C TYR A 89 16.11 -14.29 -13.14
N ARG A 90 16.55 -15.52 -12.83
CA ARG A 90 16.35 -16.68 -13.74
C ARG A 90 14.87 -17.05 -13.85
N GLN A 91 14.49 -17.70 -14.96
CA GLN A 91 13.09 -18.04 -15.21
C GLN A 91 12.47 -18.91 -14.12
N GLU A 92 13.19 -19.91 -13.60
CA GLU A 92 12.70 -20.76 -12.50
C GLU A 92 12.51 -19.97 -11.20
N GLU A 93 13.42 -19.03 -10.91
CA GLU A 93 13.33 -18.16 -9.73
C GLU A 93 12.15 -17.21 -9.86
N ARG A 94 11.92 -16.64 -11.05
CA ARG A 94 10.75 -15.80 -11.33
C ARG A 94 9.43 -16.52 -11.07
N GLN A 95 9.29 -17.77 -11.49
CA GLN A 95 8.06 -18.54 -11.25
C GLN A 95 7.81 -18.78 -9.75
N ARG A 96 8.88 -19.05 -8.97
CA ARG A 96 8.78 -19.21 -7.50
C ARG A 96 8.45 -17.89 -6.81
N LEU A 97 9.03 -16.78 -7.27
CA LEU A 97 8.73 -15.46 -6.72
C LEU A 97 7.31 -15.01 -7.07
N LEU A 98 6.85 -15.28 -8.29
CA LEU A 98 5.49 -14.98 -8.72
C LEU A 98 4.48 -15.75 -7.87
N SER A 99 4.69 -17.06 -7.66
CA SER A 99 3.80 -17.84 -6.80
C SER A 99 3.81 -17.33 -5.36
N LEU A 100 4.98 -16.94 -4.82
CA LEU A 100 5.10 -16.33 -3.50
C LEU A 100 4.30 -15.01 -3.38
N ILE A 101 4.37 -14.14 -4.40
CA ILE A 101 3.68 -12.85 -4.40
C ILE A 101 2.16 -13.04 -4.49
N LEU A 102 1.68 -14.00 -5.27
CA LEU A 102 0.25 -14.18 -5.55
C LEU A 102 -0.48 -15.13 -4.58
N GLN A 103 0.25 -15.83 -3.72
CA GLN A 103 -0.28 -16.79 -2.75
C GLN A 103 0.12 -16.42 -1.32
N THR A 104 -0.86 -16.06 -0.49
CA THR A 104 -0.67 -15.81 0.94
C THR A 104 -0.26 -17.05 1.74
N SER A 105 -0.39 -18.27 1.21
CA SER A 105 0.04 -19.51 1.88
C SER A 105 1.50 -19.90 1.61
N ALA A 106 2.19 -19.28 0.66
CA ALA A 106 3.54 -19.68 0.27
C ALA A 106 4.60 -19.33 1.32
N SER A 107 5.51 -20.27 1.62
CA SER A 107 6.58 -20.08 2.62
C SER A 107 7.74 -19.23 2.09
N ILE A 108 8.35 -18.45 2.98
CA ILE A 108 9.47 -17.54 2.71
C ILE A 108 10.82 -18.22 3.01
N GLU A 109 10.84 -19.34 3.74
CA GLU A 109 12.05 -19.94 4.31
C GLU A 109 13.12 -20.28 3.26
N GLY A 110 12.72 -20.77 2.08
CA GLY A 110 13.64 -21.11 1.00
C GLY A 110 14.27 -19.91 0.27
N LEU A 111 13.85 -18.68 0.59
CA LEU A 111 14.30 -17.45 -0.07
C LEU A 111 15.14 -16.54 0.83
N LYS A 112 15.00 -16.62 2.16
CA LYS A 112 15.70 -15.72 3.11
C LYS A 112 17.22 -15.64 2.88
N ASN A 113 17.84 -16.75 2.49
CA ASN A 113 19.30 -16.83 2.26
C ASN A 113 19.72 -16.58 0.80
N ARG A 114 18.75 -16.40 -0.12
CA ARG A 114 19.00 -16.30 -1.58
C ARG A 114 18.84 -14.89 -2.13
N ILE A 115 18.12 -14.03 -1.42
CA ILE A 115 17.84 -12.65 -1.83
C ILE A 115 18.23 -11.68 -0.72
N SER A 116 18.62 -10.46 -1.09
CA SER A 116 18.91 -9.40 -0.13
C SER A 116 17.69 -9.08 0.73
N GLN A 117 17.90 -8.60 1.95
CA GLN A 117 16.84 -8.19 2.87
C GLN A 117 15.91 -7.11 2.29
N ASP A 118 16.43 -6.12 1.57
CA ASP A 118 15.66 -5.06 0.90
C ASP A 118 14.69 -5.65 -0.16
N THR A 119 15.23 -6.47 -1.07
CA THR A 119 14.45 -7.20 -2.06
C THR A 119 13.36 -8.05 -1.41
N LEU A 120 13.68 -8.75 -0.32
CA LEU A 120 12.71 -9.55 0.40
C LEU A 120 11.57 -8.68 0.95
N GLN A 121 11.87 -7.52 1.55
CA GLN A 121 10.86 -6.58 2.04
C GLN A 121 9.95 -6.08 0.91
N ARG A 122 10.50 -5.75 -0.26
CA ARG A 122 9.73 -5.35 -1.44
C ARG A 122 8.79 -6.46 -1.93
N ILE A 123 9.27 -7.71 -1.96
CA ILE A 123 8.46 -8.88 -2.34
C ILE A 123 7.32 -9.10 -1.33
N LEU A 124 7.59 -8.96 -0.03
CA LEU A 124 6.56 -9.11 1.01
C LEU A 124 5.50 -8.00 0.92
N ILE A 125 5.90 -6.77 0.58
CA ILE A 125 4.95 -5.68 0.32
C ILE A 125 4.11 -5.98 -0.90
N LEU A 126 4.72 -6.37 -2.01
CA LEU A 126 3.99 -6.76 -3.22
C LEU A 126 2.98 -7.87 -2.92
N ARG A 127 3.38 -8.85 -2.11
CA ARG A 127 2.50 -9.92 -1.65
C ARG A 127 1.32 -9.37 -0.84
N GLY A 128 1.55 -8.49 0.12
CA GLY A 128 0.48 -7.85 0.91
C GLY A 128 -0.46 -7.00 0.04
N LEU A 129 0.11 -6.19 -0.85
CA LEU A 129 -0.65 -5.31 -1.75
C LEU A 129 -1.53 -6.09 -2.72
N LEU A 130 -1.00 -7.16 -3.31
CA LEU A 130 -1.66 -7.92 -4.37
C LEU A 130 -2.47 -9.10 -3.84
N SER A 131 -1.86 -9.98 -3.04
CA SER A 131 -2.52 -11.21 -2.57
C SER A 131 -3.49 -10.96 -1.42
N SER A 132 -3.30 -9.91 -0.61
CA SER A 132 -4.28 -9.49 0.41
C SER A 132 -5.23 -8.39 -0.10
N GLU A 133 -5.22 -8.12 -1.40
CA GLU A 133 -6.10 -7.21 -2.11
C GLU A 133 -6.09 -5.74 -1.65
N VAL A 134 -5.12 -5.33 -0.82
CA VAL A 134 -5.02 -3.95 -0.30
C VAL A 134 -4.98 -2.95 -1.46
N LEU A 135 -4.20 -3.22 -2.51
CA LEU A 135 -4.10 -2.37 -3.69
C LEU A 135 -5.45 -2.22 -4.42
N PHE A 136 -6.20 -3.32 -4.56
CA PHE A 136 -7.48 -3.27 -5.28
C PHE A 136 -8.55 -2.55 -4.46
N VAL A 137 -8.54 -2.73 -3.14
CA VAL A 137 -9.42 -2.00 -2.23
C VAL A 137 -9.13 -0.51 -2.28
N THR A 138 -7.85 -0.10 -2.29
CA THR A 138 -7.46 1.31 -2.34
C THR A 138 -7.79 1.95 -3.69
N LEU A 139 -7.53 1.26 -4.81
CA LEU A 139 -7.89 1.75 -6.16
C LEU A 139 -9.39 1.90 -6.38
N ALA A 140 -10.23 1.18 -5.61
CA ALA A 140 -11.68 1.36 -5.64
C ALA A 140 -12.16 2.60 -4.86
N LYS A 141 -11.31 3.22 -4.03
CA LYS A 141 -11.67 4.40 -3.25
C LYS A 141 -11.57 5.67 -4.07
N ARG A 142 -12.59 6.52 -3.96
CA ARG A 142 -12.63 7.84 -4.60
C ARG A 142 -12.22 8.92 -3.60
N TYR A 143 -11.25 9.74 -4.02
CA TYR A 143 -10.85 10.95 -3.31
C TYR A 143 -12.06 11.86 -3.07
N ARG A 144 -12.15 12.44 -1.86
CA ARG A 144 -13.22 13.33 -1.36
C ARG A 144 -14.62 12.72 -1.23
N VAL A 145 -14.80 11.46 -1.62
CA VAL A 145 -16.08 10.75 -1.49
C VAL A 145 -15.97 9.63 -0.45
N ASN A 146 -15.00 8.74 -0.61
CA ASN A 146 -14.80 7.63 0.33
C ASN A 146 -13.74 7.95 1.38
N CYS A 147 -12.76 8.77 1.03
CA CYS A 147 -11.66 9.15 1.89
C CYS A 147 -10.97 10.41 1.37
N GLY A 148 -10.15 11.03 2.20
CA GLY A 148 -9.40 12.24 1.88
C GLY A 148 -8.47 12.68 3.00
N VAL A 149 -7.80 13.80 2.77
CA VAL A 149 -7.05 14.51 3.82
C VAL A 149 -8.05 15.26 4.68
N ASN A 150 -7.89 15.19 6.01
CA ASN A 150 -8.77 15.92 6.93
C ASN A 150 -8.36 17.41 6.95
N PRO A 151 -9.24 18.36 6.58
CA PRO A 151 -8.91 19.77 6.58
C PRO A 151 -8.89 20.39 7.98
N ASN A 152 -9.35 19.68 9.01
CA ASN A 152 -9.41 20.20 10.38
C ASN A 152 -7.98 20.40 10.94
N PRO A 153 -7.57 21.64 11.27
CA PRO A 153 -6.23 21.90 11.81
C PRO A 153 -5.97 21.22 13.16
N LYS A 154 -7.02 20.90 13.92
CA LYS A 154 -6.93 20.17 15.20
C LYS A 154 -6.73 18.66 14.99
N PHE A 155 -6.82 18.17 13.75
CA PHE A 155 -6.59 16.77 13.44
C PHE A 155 -5.10 16.54 13.21
N ASN A 156 -4.41 16.04 14.23
CA ASN A 156 -2.95 15.95 14.23
C ASN A 156 -2.38 14.81 13.37
N ARG A 157 -3.22 13.93 12.80
CA ARG A 157 -2.76 12.78 12.02
C ARG A 157 -2.59 13.17 10.55
N ARG A 158 -1.36 13.06 10.04
CA ARG A 158 -1.03 13.36 8.64
C ARG A 158 -1.19 12.14 7.75
N MET A 159 -2.38 11.58 7.77
CA MET A 159 -2.74 10.42 6.97
C MET A 159 -4.11 10.62 6.36
N THR A 160 -4.37 9.93 5.25
CA THR A 160 -5.72 9.86 4.70
C THR A 160 -6.68 9.23 5.69
N VAL A 161 -7.91 9.72 5.74
CA VAL A 161 -8.98 9.21 6.59
C VAL A 161 -10.22 8.85 5.77
N PRO A 162 -11.05 7.89 6.23
CA PRO A 162 -12.33 7.61 5.62
C PRO A 162 -13.35 8.73 5.85
N PHE A 163 -14.20 8.94 4.85
CA PHE A 163 -15.25 9.96 4.83
C PHE A 163 -16.60 9.28 5.02
N ARG A 164 -17.49 9.91 5.82
CA ARG A 164 -18.89 9.47 5.98
C ARG A 164 -19.82 10.05 4.92
N ALA A 165 -19.45 11.20 4.40
CA ALA A 165 -20.13 11.88 3.31
C ALA A 165 -19.10 12.65 2.48
N LYS A 166 -19.50 13.17 1.33
CA LYS A 166 -18.62 13.97 0.48
C LYS A 166 -17.98 15.10 1.30
N ASP A 167 -16.65 15.18 1.30
CA ASP A 167 -15.88 16.18 2.05
C ASP A 167 -16.07 16.20 3.57
N VAL A 168 -16.65 15.14 4.13
CA VAL A 168 -16.90 15.02 5.56
C VAL A 168 -16.18 13.79 6.10
N ALA A 169 -15.02 14.01 6.71
CA ALA A 169 -14.33 13.00 7.52
C ALA A 169 -15.28 12.48 8.61
N ALA A 170 -15.27 11.17 8.87
CA ALA A 170 -16.03 10.66 10.00
C ALA A 170 -15.31 10.96 11.33
N ASN A 171 -16.05 10.93 12.43
CA ASN A 171 -15.49 11.18 13.77
C ASN A 171 -14.63 9.99 14.20
N ASN A 172 -13.45 10.23 14.79
CA ASN A 172 -12.51 9.19 15.26
C ASN A 172 -12.14 8.14 14.20
N THR A 173 -11.97 8.56 12.94
CA THR A 173 -11.77 7.64 11.84
C THR A 173 -10.34 7.17 11.66
N GLU A 174 -10.20 5.85 11.67
CA GLU A 174 -9.05 5.13 11.13
C GLU A 174 -9.56 4.09 10.13
N PHE A 175 -8.72 3.74 9.17
CA PHE A 175 -9.01 2.57 8.36
C PHE A 175 -8.84 1.31 9.23
N GLY A 176 -9.76 0.35 9.10
CA GLY A 176 -9.63 -0.93 9.80
C GLY A 176 -8.37 -1.72 9.40
N HIS A 177 -7.75 -1.37 8.27
CA HIS A 177 -6.46 -1.89 7.84
C HIS A 177 -5.47 -0.73 7.66
N PRO A 178 -4.35 -0.67 8.41
CA PRO A 178 -3.41 0.45 8.36
C PRO A 178 -2.78 0.64 6.97
N ASP A 179 -2.52 -0.45 6.23
CA ASP A 179 -1.97 -0.39 4.87
C ASP A 179 -2.84 0.40 3.89
N ILE A 180 -4.17 0.42 4.08
CA ILE A 180 -5.07 1.25 3.26
C ILE A 180 -4.75 2.73 3.47
N ALA A 181 -4.50 3.13 4.73
CA ALA A 181 -4.10 4.50 5.06
C ALA A 181 -2.76 4.84 4.41
N ILE A 182 -1.77 3.95 4.52
CA ILE A 182 -0.42 4.14 3.97
C ILE A 182 -0.49 4.33 2.45
N VAL A 183 -1.15 3.42 1.74
CA VAL A 183 -1.24 3.44 0.28
C VAL A 183 -2.00 4.67 -0.23
N LEU A 184 -3.05 5.12 0.47
CA LEU A 184 -3.85 6.27 0.02
C LEU A 184 -3.27 7.63 0.42
N THR A 185 -2.42 7.69 1.45
CA THR A 185 -1.92 8.97 1.99
C THR A 185 -1.20 9.78 0.92
N GLN A 186 -0.20 9.18 0.26
CA GLN A 186 0.58 9.88 -0.76
C GLN A 186 -0.25 10.40 -1.95
N PRO A 187 -1.05 9.57 -2.66
CA PRO A 187 -1.83 10.05 -3.80
C PRO A 187 -2.88 11.09 -3.42
N PHE A 188 -3.42 11.04 -2.20
CA PHE A 188 -4.43 12.00 -1.79
C PHE A 188 -3.83 13.33 -1.33
N TYR A 189 -2.64 13.32 -0.70
CA TYR A 189 -1.88 14.54 -0.52
C TYR A 189 -1.44 15.15 -1.84
N TYR A 190 -1.11 14.32 -2.84
CA TYR A 190 -0.85 14.80 -4.21
C TYR A 190 -2.07 15.52 -4.81
N TYR A 191 -3.28 14.98 -4.66
CA TYR A 191 -4.50 15.65 -5.15
C TYR A 191 -4.92 16.85 -4.30
N ASN A 192 -4.69 16.80 -2.99
CA ASN A 192 -5.07 17.88 -2.07
C ASN A 192 -4.12 19.08 -2.15
N GLY A 193 -2.84 18.82 -2.40
CA GLY A 193 -1.77 19.76 -2.14
C GLY A 193 -1.41 19.82 -0.65
N LEU A 194 -0.24 20.41 -0.39
CA LEU A 194 0.24 20.75 0.95
C LEU A 194 -0.09 22.22 1.25
N THR A 195 -0.39 22.52 2.52
CA THR A 195 -0.47 23.91 2.97
C THR A 195 0.93 24.54 3.06
N ASN A 196 1.01 25.86 3.15
CA ASN A 196 2.29 26.56 3.30
C ASN A 196 3.04 26.10 4.56
N GLU A 197 2.33 25.88 5.66
CA GLU A 197 2.91 25.39 6.91
C GLU A 197 3.47 23.98 6.75
N GLN A 198 2.72 23.09 6.08
CA GLN A 198 3.17 21.72 5.80
C GLN A 198 4.38 21.71 4.86
N MET A 199 4.41 22.59 3.85
CA MET A 199 5.54 22.74 2.93
C MET A 199 6.80 23.23 3.66
N LEU A 200 6.67 24.28 4.48
CA LEU A 200 7.78 24.78 5.30
C LEU A 200 8.31 23.71 6.25
N GLU A 201 7.42 22.91 6.83
CA GLU A 201 7.83 21.80 7.67
C GLU A 201 8.55 20.70 6.88
N CYS A 202 8.09 20.37 5.68
CA CYS A 202 8.81 19.47 4.79
C CYS A 202 10.23 19.98 4.52
N PHE A 203 10.38 21.27 4.18
CA PHE A 203 11.71 21.86 3.97
C PHE A 203 12.58 21.83 5.22
N LYS A 204 12.00 22.11 6.38
CA LYS A 204 12.72 22.02 7.66
C LYS A 204 13.21 20.60 7.93
N ARG A 205 12.35 19.59 7.72
CA ARG A 205 12.75 18.17 7.90
C ARG A 205 13.83 17.75 6.91
N LEU A 206 13.78 18.24 5.68
CA LEU A 206 14.81 17.99 4.68
C LEU A 206 16.13 18.69 5.02
N SER A 207 16.09 19.91 5.59
CA SER A 207 17.29 20.65 5.99
C SER A 207 17.97 20.09 7.24
N ASP A 208 17.18 19.58 8.20
CA ASP A 208 17.68 19.07 9.48
C ASP A 208 18.33 17.67 9.34
N GLY A 209 18.30 17.09 8.13
CA GLY A 209 18.51 15.66 7.88
C GLY A 209 17.33 14.86 8.44
N GLU A 210 16.98 13.72 7.83
CA GLU A 210 15.93 12.85 8.36
C GLU A 210 16.28 12.36 9.77
N LYS A 211 15.87 13.12 10.79
CA LYS A 211 15.76 12.63 12.15
C LYS A 211 14.36 12.06 12.27
N HIS A 212 14.28 10.74 12.45
CA HIS A 212 13.01 10.09 12.75
C HIS A 212 12.33 10.82 13.91
N PRO A 213 11.07 11.27 13.77
CA PRO A 213 10.35 11.87 14.87
C PRO A 213 10.23 10.83 15.99
N GLU A 214 10.65 11.21 17.20
CA GLU A 214 10.45 10.47 18.45
C GLU A 214 8.96 10.18 18.72
#